data_AF-A0A533XEB9-F1
#
_entry.id   AF-A0A533XEB9-F1
#
_cell.length_a   1.000
_cell.length_b   1.000
_cell.length_c   1.000
_cell.angle_alpha   90.00
_cell.angle_beta   90.00
_cell.angle_gamma   90.00
#
_symmetry.space_group_name_H-M   'P 1'
#
loop_
_entity.id
_entity.type
_entity.pdbx_description
1 polymer ?
#
loop_
_entity_poly.entity_id
_entity_poly.type
_entity_poly.pdbx_seq_one_letter_code
_entity_poly.pdbx_strand_id
1 'polypeptide(L)' 'MGELYSQAGQEILRRLDRAFKGFFEQRTRYPRFKKFSSSGSFIYPQAYNGSVKPDAIRRRLFLSKVGNVKAVFHRRTPLG' A
#
# COMPACT_ATOMS: atom_id res chain seq x y z
N MET A 1 15.83 -4.61 -15.13
CA MET A 1 15.41 -5.49 -14.01
C MET A 1 15.36 -4.62 -12.75
N GLY A 2 14.23 -3.96 -12.50
CA GLY A 2 14.14 -2.91 -11.48
C GLY A 2 13.67 -3.46 -10.14
N GLU A 3 14.53 -3.40 -9.14
CA GLU A 3 14.27 -3.72 -7.74
C GLU A 3 12.90 -3.18 -7.29
N LEU A 4 11.93 -4.07 -7.16
CA LEU A 4 10.71 -3.79 -6.42
C LEU A 4 11.14 -3.51 -4.98
N TYR A 5 10.99 -2.25 -4.55
CA TYR A 5 11.51 -1.71 -3.30
C TYR A 5 11.38 -2.70 -2.14
N SER A 6 12.51 -3.12 -1.56
CA SER A 6 12.64 -4.04 -0.41
C SER A 6 11.72 -3.67 0.77
N GLN A 7 11.34 -2.39 0.85
CA GLN A 7 10.38 -1.82 1.79
C GLN A 7 8.97 -2.44 1.71
N ALA A 8 8.47 -2.75 0.51
CA ALA A 8 7.14 -3.35 0.36
C ALA A 8 7.12 -4.78 0.95
N GLY A 9 8.20 -5.54 0.75
CA GLY A 9 8.39 -6.85 1.37
C GLY A 9 8.49 -6.75 2.90
N GLN A 10 9.27 -5.81 3.41
CA GLN A 10 9.40 -5.56 4.85
C GLN A 10 8.06 -5.23 5.53
N GLU A 11 7.21 -4.42 4.88
CA GLU A 11 5.89 -4.08 5.41
C GLU A 11 4.93 -5.28 5.41
N ILE A 12 5.02 -6.18 4.43
CA ILE A 12 4.26 -7.44 4.43
C ILE A 12 4.65 -8.30 5.64
N LEU A 13 5.96 -8.46 5.90
CA LEU A 13 6.45 -9.20 7.06
C LEU A 13 5.97 -8.60 8.38
N ARG A 14 5.99 -7.27 8.51
CA ARG A 14 5.54 -6.56 9.71
C ARG A 14 4.03 -6.70 9.95
N ARG A 15 3.22 -6.75 8.90
CA ARG A 15 1.78 -7.05 8.99
C ARG A 15 1.53 -8.48 9.41
N LEU A 16 2.31 -9.41 8.90
CA LEU A 16 2.24 -10.82 9.27
C LEU A 16 2.56 -11.02 10.75
N ASP A 17 3.66 -10.42 11.23
CA ASP A 17 4.06 -10.44 12.64
C ASP A 17 2.95 -9.90 13.56
N ARG A 18 2.36 -8.75 13.22
CA ARG A 18 1.24 -8.17 13.98
C ARG A 18 0.00 -9.06 13.99
N ALA A 19 -0.34 -9.68 12.86
CA ALA A 19 -1.49 -10.56 12.77
C ALA A 19 -1.31 -11.83 13.62
N PHE A 20 -0.11 -12.41 13.62
CA PHE A 20 0.19 -13.54 14.49
C PHE A 20 0.23 -13.16 15.97
N LYS A 21 0.82 -12.01 16.33
CA LYS A 21 0.78 -11.50 17.71
C LYS A 21 -0.66 -11.37 18.22
N GLY A 22 -1.54 -10.73 17.45
CA GLY A 22 -2.96 -10.60 17.81
C GLY A 22 -3.69 -11.95 17.91
N PHE A 23 -3.30 -12.94 17.11
CA PHE A 23 -3.84 -14.29 17.18
C PHE A 23 -3.42 -15.01 18.47
N PHE A 24 -2.14 -14.97 18.83
CA PHE A 24 -1.65 -15.57 20.07
C PHE A 24 -2.16 -14.85 21.33
N GLU A 25 -2.38 -13.53 21.25
CA GLU A 25 -3.03 -12.73 22.29
C GLU A 25 -4.56 -12.91 22.34
N GLN A 26 -5.12 -13.83 21.54
CA GLN A 26 -6.56 -14.14 21.43
C GLN A 26 -7.46 -12.94 21.09
N ARG A 27 -6.89 -11.85 20.58
CA ARG A 27 -7.64 -10.64 20.19
C ARG A 27 -8.19 -10.74 18.76
N THR A 28 -7.57 -11.56 17.91
CA THR A 28 -7.95 -11.74 16.51
C THR A 28 -7.97 -13.20 16.10
N ARG A 29 -8.72 -13.53 15.04
CA ARG A 29 -8.71 -14.87 14.44
C ARG A 29 -7.39 -15.16 13.70
N TYR A 30 -7.17 -16.44 13.37
CA TYR A 30 -6.00 -16.88 12.62
C TYR A 30 -5.82 -16.06 11.33
N PRO A 31 -4.60 -15.57 11.03
CA PRO A 31 -4.33 -14.77 9.84
C PRO A 31 -4.68 -15.55 8.57
N ARG A 32 -5.40 -14.94 7.63
CA ARG A 32 -5.71 -15.54 6.33
C ARG A 32 -5.03 -14.77 5.21
N PHE A 33 -4.38 -15.51 4.31
CA PHE A 33 -3.82 -14.93 3.10
C PHE A 33 -4.95 -14.53 2.14
N LYS A 34 -4.77 -13.38 1.49
CA LYS A 34 -5.73 -12.86 0.53
C LYS A 34 -5.60 -13.63 -0.79
N LYS A 35 -6.74 -14.01 -1.38
CA LYS A 35 -6.79 -14.61 -2.72
C LYS A 35 -6.38 -13.56 -3.78
N PHE A 36 -5.67 -14.00 -4.81
CA PHE A 36 -5.19 -13.13 -5.90
C PHE A 36 -6.31 -12.34 -6.61
N SER A 37 -7.49 -12.94 -6.78
CA SER A 37 -8.66 -12.30 -7.42
C SER A 37 -9.41 -11.30 -6.53
N SER A 38 -9.07 -11.18 -5.25
CA SER A 38 -9.73 -10.26 -4.34
C SER A 38 -9.06 -8.88 -4.42
N SER A 39 -9.86 -7.81 -4.57
CA SER A 39 -9.39 -6.41 -4.69
C SER A 39 -8.38 -6.05 -3.60
N GLY A 40 -7.09 -6.04 -3.96
CA GLY A 40 -5.97 -5.85 -3.03
C GLY A 40 -5.84 -4.41 -2.53
N SER A 41 -5.31 -4.26 -1.32
CA SER A 41 -4.71 -3.00 -0.87
C SER A 41 -3.21 -3.25 -0.77
N PHE A 42 -2.40 -2.46 -1.45
CA PHE A 42 -0.94 -2.47 -1.28
C PHE A 42 -0.50 -1.14 -0.69
N ILE A 43 0.62 -1.18 0.03
CA ILE A 43 1.23 0.01 0.61
C ILE A 43 2.39 0.42 -0.28
N TYR A 44 2.49 1.71 -0.57
CA TYR A 44 3.59 2.30 -1.33
C TYR A 44 4.41 3.18 -0.37
N PRO A 45 5.33 2.58 0.41
CA PRO A 45 6.03 3.29 1.49
C PRO A 45 7.04 4.33 0.98
N GLN A 46 7.55 4.17 -0.25
CA GLN A 46 8.58 5.06 -0.80
C GLN A 46 7.97 6.26 -1.54
N ALA A 47 7.30 7.15 -0.80
CA ALA A 47 6.91 8.47 -1.30
C ALA A 47 8.06 9.50 -1.18
N TYR A 48 9.31 9.09 -1.35
CA TYR A 48 10.46 10.00 -1.32
C TYR A 48 10.43 10.93 -2.56
N ASN A 49 10.61 12.24 -2.33
CA ASN A 49 10.87 13.30 -3.32
C ASN A 49 10.12 13.16 -4.66
N GLY A 50 8.80 13.08 -4.62
CA GLY A 50 7.97 13.11 -5.83
C GLY A 50 7.68 11.75 -6.47
N SER A 51 7.95 10.66 -5.77
CA SER A 51 7.63 9.30 -6.23
C SER A 51 6.14 8.96 -6.23
N VAL A 52 5.35 9.75 -5.49
CA VAL A 52 3.90 9.71 -5.50
C VAL A 52 3.40 11.12 -5.77
N LYS A 53 2.67 11.33 -6.87
CA LYS A 53 2.09 12.65 -7.19
C LYS A 53 0.57 12.50 -7.38
N PRO A 54 -0.25 12.98 -6.43
CA PRO A 54 -1.69 12.98 -6.60
C PRO A 54 -2.11 14.10 -7.54
N ASP A 55 -2.93 13.76 -8.54
CA ASP A 55 -3.65 14.69 -9.39
C ASP A 55 -5.15 14.52 -9.09
N ALA A 56 -5.64 15.32 -8.15
CA ALA A 56 -7.04 15.26 -7.72
C ALA A 56 -8.01 15.74 -8.81
N ILE A 57 -7.58 16.65 -9.69
CA ILE A 57 -8.38 17.22 -10.78
C ILE A 57 -8.67 16.13 -11.81
N ARG A 58 -7.63 15.40 -12.24
CA ARG A 58 -7.76 14.31 -13.21
C ARG A 58 -8.13 12.98 -12.59
N ARG A 59 -8.26 12.92 -11.25
CA ARG A 59 -8.51 11.70 -10.46
C ARG A 59 -7.47 10.60 -10.72
N ARG A 60 -6.20 11.00 -10.77
CA ARG A 60 -5.06 10.10 -11.03
C ARG A 60 -4.03 10.19 -9.92
N LEU A 61 -3.32 9.10 -9.70
CA LEU A 61 -2.17 9.02 -8.82
C LEU A 61 -0.99 8.55 -9.66
N PHE A 62 0.04 9.37 -9.77
CA PHE A 62 1.31 8.93 -10.35
C PHE A 62 2.10 8.18 -9.29
N LEU A 63 2.54 6.98 -9.65
CA LEU A 63 3.44 6.15 -8.84
C LEU A 63 4.71 5.90 -9.64
N SER A 64 5.88 6.22 -9.08
CA SER A 64 7.16 5.84 -9.67
C SER A 64 7.17 4.34 -9.99
N LYS A 65 7.73 3.95 -11.15
CA LYS A 65 7.77 2.57 -11.66
C LYS A 65 6.43 1.95 -12.11
N VAL A 66 5.28 2.58 -11.84
CA VAL A 66 3.96 2.10 -12.28
C VAL A 66 3.30 3.06 -13.28
N GLY A 67 3.47 4.37 -13.10
CA GLY A 67 2.84 5.41 -13.91
C GLY A 67 1.53 5.93 -13.32
N ASN A 68 0.64 6.46 -14.17
CA ASN A 68 -0.60 7.09 -13.75
C ASN A 68 -1.74 6.08 -13.58
N VAL A 69 -2.15 5.82 -12.33
CA VAL A 69 -3.30 4.98 -12.01
C VAL A 69 -4.53 5.83 -11.69
N LYS A 70 -5.73 5.34 -12.01
CA LYS A 70 -6.98 5.99 -11.56
C LYS A 70 -7.09 5.82 -10.05
N ALA A 71 -7.39 6.90 -9.32
CA ALA A 71 -7.49 6.88 -7.87
C ALA A 71 -8.70 7.68 -7.38
N VAL A 72 -9.30 7.21 -6.29
CA VAL A 72 -10.35 7.93 -5.55
C VAL A 72 -9.71 8.53 -4.30
N PHE A 73 -9.69 9.86 -4.22
CA PHE A 73 -9.15 10.58 -3.08
C PHE A 73 -10.29 10.93 -2.10
N HIS A 74 -10.38 10.20 -0.99
CA HIS A 74 -11.41 10.42 0.03
C HIS A 74 -11.19 11.67 0.88
N ARG A 75 -9.96 12.19 0.92
CA ARG A 75 -9.60 13.43 1.61
C ARG A 75 -9.07 14.42 0.59
N ARG A 76 -9.34 15.72 0.81
CA ARG A 76 -8.68 16.78 0.04
C ARG A 76 -7.18 16.63 0.28
N THR A 77 -6.43 16.30 -0.77
CA THR A 77 -4.97 16.38 -0.73
C THR A 77 -4.60 17.84 -0.49
N PRO A 78 -3.70 18.13 0.46
CA PRO A 78 -3.16 19.48 0.58
C PRO A 78 -2.59 19.84 -0.80
N LEU A 79 -3.11 20.93 -1.36
CA LEU A 79 -2.57 21.51 -2.59
C LEU A 79 -1.07 21.71 -2.34
N GLY A 80 -0.27 21.26 -3.32
CA GLY A 80 1.19 21.28 -3.25
C GLY A 80 1.76 22.65 -2.97
#